data_AF-A0AA88XC90-F1
#
_entry.id   AF-A0AA88XC90-F1
#
_cell.length_a   1.000
_cell.length_b   1.000
_cell.length_c   1.000
_cell.angle_alpha   90.00
_cell.angle_beta   90.00
_cell.angle_gamma   90.00
#
_symmetry.space_group_name_H-M   'P 1'
#
loop_
_entity.id
_entity.type
_entity.pdbx_description
1 polymer ?
#
loop_
_entity_poly.entity_id
_entity_poly.type
_entity_poly.pdbx_seq_one_letter_code
_entity_poly.pdbx_strand_id
1 'polypeptide(L)'
;MSEERIISETELVKIKKWDNLKKTYYIENLNDETIEQVNNDLCLLSQEADPNINEIVKNISDILKEAAIKTFGTYAIKTKKLSNRSKRKPFQPWFVTECKTARKAYRKRKRTYRNNKTDETFTHLKDAERNYKRKMNLSMRNYREKMKNEIKNLKTNNPKEYWKLLNTKQNDKKSMPIEIENLFNFFKDLNMNNDNEDSEFFDLDTNESNEKLNEEITLDEVEKAINMLKSDKASANDEVVN
;
A
#
# COMPACT_ATOMS: atom_id res chain seq x y z
N MET A 1 1.64 21.49 55.33
CA MET A 1 1.69 20.02 55.41
C MET A 1 0.85 19.49 54.26
N SER A 2 1.51 19.10 53.19
CA SER A 2 0.87 18.68 51.94
C SER A 2 1.10 17.19 51.81
N GLU A 3 0.03 16.41 51.97
CA GLU A 3 0.05 14.95 51.87
C GLU A 3 0.45 14.53 50.45
N GLU A 4 1.60 13.88 50.33
CA GLU A 4 1.99 13.15 49.14
C GLU A 4 1.08 11.94 48.98
N ARG A 5 0.17 12.00 48.00
CA ARG A 5 -0.52 10.80 47.51
C ARG A 5 0.48 9.90 46.81
N ILE A 6 0.95 8.89 47.52
CA ILE A 6 1.64 7.73 46.94
C ILE A 6 0.60 6.98 46.09
N ILE A 7 0.60 7.24 44.78
CA ILE A 7 -0.10 6.39 43.81
C ILE A 7 0.75 5.12 43.70
N SER A 8 0.29 4.03 44.29
CA SER A 8 0.89 2.71 44.11
C SER A 8 0.91 2.38 42.61
N GLU A 9 2.09 2.39 42.03
CA GLU A 9 2.34 2.08 40.62
C GLU A 9 2.24 0.55 40.42
N THR A 10 1.04 0.00 40.59
CA THR A 10 0.77 -1.38 40.16
C THR A 10 0.73 -1.35 38.64
N GLU A 11 1.85 -1.72 38.00
CA GLU A 11 1.90 -1.90 36.55
C GLU A 11 0.72 -2.79 36.13
N LEU A 12 -0.19 -2.23 35.31
CA LEU A 12 -1.29 -3.02 34.77
C LEU A 12 -0.70 -4.05 33.81
N VAL A 13 -0.58 -5.29 34.27
CA VAL A 13 -0.04 -6.40 33.50
C VAL A 13 -1.17 -7.05 32.68
N LYS A 14 -0.91 -7.34 31.38
CA LYS A 14 -1.85 -8.11 30.53
C LYS A 14 -1.24 -9.44 30.11
N ILE A 15 -2.08 -10.48 30.11
CA ILE A 15 -1.72 -11.82 29.62
C ILE A 15 -1.58 -11.77 28.10
N LYS A 16 -0.57 -12.45 27.54
CA LYS A 16 -0.42 -12.56 26.07
C LYS A 16 -1.61 -13.32 25.46
N LYS A 17 -1.84 -13.09 24.17
CA LYS A 17 -2.96 -13.75 23.45
C LYS A 17 -2.74 -15.25 23.34
N TRP A 18 -3.84 -16.00 23.34
CA TRP A 18 -3.86 -17.45 23.12
C TRP A 18 -3.04 -17.86 21.89
N ASP A 19 -2.17 -18.85 22.09
CA ASP A 19 -1.37 -19.48 21.04
C ASP A 19 -1.73 -20.96 20.99
N ASN A 20 -2.29 -21.40 19.85
CA ASN A 20 -2.78 -22.76 19.69
C ASN A 20 -1.66 -23.82 19.77
N LEU A 21 -0.42 -23.43 19.46
CA LEU A 21 0.73 -24.33 19.56
C LEU A 21 1.10 -24.65 21.01
N LYS A 22 0.67 -23.82 21.96
CA LYS A 22 0.94 -23.98 23.40
C LYS A 22 -0.24 -24.57 24.19
N LYS A 23 -1.25 -25.09 23.50
CA LYS A 23 -2.47 -25.62 24.14
C LYS A 23 -2.16 -26.73 25.13
N THR A 24 -1.29 -27.68 24.78
CA THR A 24 -0.93 -28.81 25.65
C THR A 24 -0.25 -28.33 26.92
N TYR A 25 0.76 -27.47 26.79
CA TYR A 25 1.43 -26.84 27.93
C TYR A 25 0.45 -26.08 28.84
N TYR A 26 -0.58 -25.42 28.28
CA TYR A 26 -1.59 -24.75 29.10
C TYR A 26 -2.39 -25.73 29.96
N ILE A 27 -2.78 -26.87 29.39
CA ILE A 27 -3.50 -27.92 30.11
C ILE A 27 -2.60 -28.51 31.20
N GLU A 28 -1.33 -28.78 30.91
CA GLU A 28 -0.34 -29.29 31.88
C GLU A 28 -0.07 -28.32 33.04
N ASN A 29 -0.29 -27.02 32.85
CA ASN A 29 -0.09 -26.00 33.89
C ASN A 29 -1.36 -25.72 34.71
N LEU A 30 -2.48 -26.38 34.41
CA LEU A 30 -3.62 -26.40 35.31
C LEU A 30 -3.25 -27.31 36.48
N ASN A 31 -3.21 -26.74 37.69
CA ASN A 31 -2.85 -27.50 38.87
C ASN A 31 -4.05 -28.38 39.28
N ASP A 32 -3.90 -29.69 39.16
CA ASP A 32 -4.95 -30.65 39.49
C ASP A 32 -5.36 -30.56 40.97
N GLU A 33 -4.42 -30.26 41.87
CA GLU A 33 -4.68 -30.13 43.31
C GLU A 33 -5.62 -28.96 43.64
N THR A 34 -5.45 -27.80 42.98
CA THR A 34 -6.31 -26.64 43.23
C THR A 34 -7.67 -26.79 42.55
N ILE A 35 -7.75 -27.56 41.47
CA ILE A 35 -9.02 -27.93 40.83
C ILE A 35 -9.81 -28.88 41.73
N GLU A 36 -9.14 -29.85 42.37
CA GLU A 36 -9.77 -30.77 43.31
C GLU A 36 -10.31 -30.04 44.55
N GLN A 37 -9.56 -29.07 45.08
CA GLN A 37 -10.03 -28.20 46.17
C GLN A 37 -11.28 -27.41 45.78
N VAL A 38 -11.30 -26.78 44.61
CA VAL A 38 -12.49 -26.05 44.12
C VAL A 38 -13.69 -26.98 43.90
N ASN A 39 -13.46 -28.22 43.44
CA ASN A 39 -14.54 -29.20 43.30
C ASN A 39 -15.11 -29.62 44.66
N ASN A 40 -14.27 -29.77 45.67
CA ASN A 40 -14.71 -30.04 47.04
C ASN A 40 -15.53 -28.87 47.61
N ASP A 41 -15.08 -27.63 47.40
CA ASP A 41 -15.81 -26.43 47.82
C ASP A 41 -17.17 -26.31 47.12
N LEU A 42 -17.25 -26.66 45.82
CA LEU A 42 -18.51 -26.72 45.07
C LEU A 42 -19.47 -27.79 45.60
N CYS A 43 -18.95 -28.97 45.99
CA CYS A 43 -19.76 -30.02 46.60
C CYS A 43 -20.35 -29.57 47.95
N LEU A 44 -19.58 -28.87 48.77
CA LEU A 44 -20.04 -28.32 50.05
C LEU A 44 -21.13 -27.25 49.85
N LEU A 45 -21.00 -26.38 48.85
CA LEU A 45 -22.04 -25.40 48.51
C LEU A 45 -23.35 -26.01 47.99
N SER A 46 -23.33 -27.24 47.47
CA SER A 46 -24.59 -27.90 47.05
C SER A 46 -25.51 -28.24 48.24
N GLN A 47 -24.98 -28.19 49.46
CA GLN A 47 -25.67 -28.56 50.70
C GLN A 47 -26.21 -27.34 51.48
N GLU A 48 -25.65 -26.15 51.29
CA GLU A 48 -26.05 -24.93 51.99
C GLU A 48 -26.22 -23.74 51.01
N ALA A 49 -27.36 -23.04 51.09
CA ALA A 49 -27.70 -21.93 50.21
C ALA A 49 -26.93 -20.64 50.60
N ASP A 50 -25.63 -20.64 50.37
CA ASP A 50 -24.71 -19.62 50.89
C ASP A 50 -24.17 -18.64 49.82
N PRO A 51 -23.82 -17.39 50.21
CA PRO A 51 -23.37 -16.31 49.31
C PRO A 51 -21.96 -16.49 48.74
N ASN A 52 -21.32 -17.65 48.94
CA ASN A 52 -19.90 -17.85 48.65
C ASN A 52 -19.55 -18.24 47.20
N ILE A 53 -20.56 -18.32 46.32
CA ILE A 53 -20.38 -18.59 44.88
C ILE A 53 -19.39 -17.60 44.24
N ASN A 54 -19.42 -16.33 44.65
CA ASN A 54 -18.52 -15.30 44.10
C ASN A 54 -17.04 -15.59 44.43
N GLU A 55 -16.76 -16.16 45.60
CA GLU A 55 -15.41 -16.53 46.01
C GLU A 55 -14.91 -17.71 45.17
N ILE A 56 -15.75 -18.73 44.96
CA ILE A 56 -15.41 -19.85 44.08
C ILE A 56 -15.17 -19.39 42.64
N VAL A 57 -16.03 -18.52 42.09
CA VAL A 57 -15.84 -17.97 40.73
C VAL A 57 -14.52 -17.19 40.64
N LYS A 58 -14.15 -16.47 41.69
CA LYS A 58 -12.87 -15.76 41.77
C LYS A 58 -11.69 -16.75 41.79
N ASN A 59 -11.77 -17.80 42.59
CA ASN A 59 -10.74 -18.85 42.69
C ASN A 59 -10.55 -19.56 41.34
N ILE A 60 -11.64 -19.96 40.67
CA ILE A 60 -11.60 -20.52 39.31
C ILE A 60 -10.94 -19.52 38.35
N SER A 61 -11.35 -18.26 38.40
CA SER A 61 -10.78 -17.23 37.53
C SER A 61 -9.28 -17.04 37.77
N ASP A 62 -8.81 -17.16 39.00
CA ASP A 62 -7.40 -16.94 39.35
C ASP A 62 -6.55 -18.15 38.97
N ILE A 63 -7.04 -19.40 39.16
CA ILE A 63 -6.40 -20.62 38.65
C ILE A 63 -6.20 -20.53 37.12
N LEU A 64 -7.26 -20.16 36.39
CA LEU A 64 -7.20 -20.03 34.93
C LEU A 64 -6.23 -18.92 34.50
N LYS A 65 -6.17 -17.79 35.22
CA LYS A 65 -5.23 -16.71 34.96
C LYS A 65 -3.79 -17.13 35.24
N GLU A 66 -3.51 -17.80 36.35
CA GLU A 66 -2.17 -18.23 36.72
C GLU A 66 -1.60 -19.22 35.71
N ALA A 67 -2.39 -20.23 35.33
CA ALA A 67 -2.01 -21.16 34.28
C ALA A 67 -1.69 -20.40 32.97
N ALA A 68 -2.49 -19.39 32.64
CA ALA A 68 -2.30 -18.60 31.42
C ALA A 68 -1.06 -17.69 31.50
N ILE A 69 -0.77 -17.14 32.68
CA ILE A 69 0.43 -16.35 32.95
C ILE A 69 1.68 -17.22 32.81
N LYS A 70 1.67 -18.44 33.38
CA LYS A 70 2.80 -19.38 33.29
C LYS A 70 3.09 -19.78 31.83
N THR A 71 2.06 -20.03 31.03
CA THR A 71 2.24 -20.60 29.68
C THR A 71 2.46 -19.56 28.59
N PHE A 72 1.66 -18.49 28.60
CA PHE A 72 1.70 -17.45 27.58
C PHE A 72 2.61 -16.30 28.01
N GLY A 73 2.86 -16.14 29.30
CA GLY A 73 3.57 -15.00 29.85
C GLY A 73 2.72 -13.73 29.83
N THR A 74 3.28 -12.67 30.37
CA THR A 74 2.65 -11.36 30.44
C THR A 74 3.40 -10.31 29.65
N TYR A 75 2.78 -9.15 29.47
CA TYR A 75 3.45 -7.96 28.98
C TYR A 75 2.93 -6.73 29.74
N ALA A 76 3.84 -5.80 30.02
CA ALA A 76 3.50 -4.53 30.62
C ALA A 76 2.62 -3.72 29.66
N ILE A 77 1.46 -3.25 30.14
CA ILE A 77 0.71 -2.25 29.41
C ILE A 77 1.50 -0.95 29.53
N LYS A 78 2.27 -0.61 28.50
CA LYS A 78 2.82 0.73 28.40
C LYS A 78 1.64 1.69 28.42
N THR A 79 1.54 2.50 29.48
CA THR A 79 0.69 3.69 29.45
C THR A 79 1.07 4.43 28.17
N LYS A 80 0.08 4.73 27.33
CA LYS A 80 0.36 5.44 26.08
C LYS A 80 0.96 6.78 26.49
N LYS A 81 2.29 6.89 26.48
CA LYS A 81 2.96 8.18 26.37
C LYS A 81 2.22 8.88 25.24
N LEU A 82 1.76 10.11 25.48
CA LEU A 82 1.15 10.98 24.48
C LEU A 82 2.14 11.09 23.33
N SER A 83 2.06 10.14 22.41
CA SER A 83 3.01 9.97 21.35
C SER A 83 2.86 11.20 20.49
N ASN A 84 3.96 11.95 20.35
CA ASN A 84 4.14 13.00 19.35
C ASN A 84 3.33 12.63 18.12
N ARG A 85 2.29 13.45 17.84
CA ARG A 85 1.25 13.19 16.85
C ARG A 85 1.89 12.54 15.62
N SER A 86 1.64 11.25 15.41
CA SER A 86 2.06 10.54 14.21
C SER A 86 1.72 11.44 13.03
N LYS A 87 2.74 11.89 12.28
CA LYS A 87 2.58 12.77 11.12
C LYS A 87 1.46 12.17 10.29
N ARG A 88 0.29 12.83 10.29
CA ARG A 88 -0.89 12.31 9.59
C ARG A 88 -0.46 12.11 8.16
N LYS A 89 -0.66 10.89 7.64
CA LYS A 89 -0.31 10.61 6.25
C LYS A 89 -0.99 11.66 5.37
N PRO A 90 -0.29 12.19 4.36
CA PRO A 90 -0.89 13.17 3.45
C PRO A 90 -2.20 12.60 2.92
N PHE A 91 -3.21 13.47 2.80
CA PHE A 91 -4.49 13.09 2.25
C PHE A 91 -4.28 12.50 0.84
N GLN A 92 -4.82 11.32 0.60
CA GLN A 92 -4.73 10.62 -0.69
C GLN A 92 -6.12 10.58 -1.32
N PRO A 93 -6.46 11.53 -2.22
CA PRO A 93 -7.81 11.68 -2.76
C PRO A 93 -8.27 10.44 -3.56
N TRP A 94 -7.32 9.73 -4.18
CA TRP A 94 -7.55 8.50 -4.94
C TRP A 94 -7.80 7.27 -4.05
N PHE A 95 -7.59 7.35 -2.73
CA PHE A 95 -7.79 6.23 -1.81
C PHE A 95 -9.23 6.15 -1.29
N VAL A 96 -10.13 5.80 -2.22
CA VAL A 96 -11.59 5.73 -2.00
C VAL A 96 -12.03 4.57 -1.09
N THR A 97 -13.31 4.53 -0.76
CA THR A 97 -13.93 3.50 0.10
C THR A 97 -13.65 2.08 -0.39
N GLU A 98 -13.67 1.84 -1.71
CA GLU A 98 -13.34 0.52 -2.28
C GLU A 98 -11.91 0.06 -1.96
N CYS A 99 -10.94 0.98 -2.00
CA CYS A 99 -9.56 0.69 -1.61
C CYS A 99 -9.47 0.34 -0.11
N LYS A 100 -10.27 1.02 0.73
CA LYS A 100 -10.35 0.74 2.17
C LYS A 100 -10.93 -0.65 2.44
N THR A 101 -12.02 -1.02 1.76
CA THR A 101 -12.68 -2.32 1.95
C THR A 101 -11.79 -3.46 1.46
N ALA A 102 -11.20 -3.34 0.25
CA ALA A 102 -10.27 -4.33 -0.27
C ALA A 102 -9.02 -4.50 0.62
N ARG A 103 -8.48 -3.40 1.15
CA ARG A 103 -7.35 -3.45 2.11
C ARG A 103 -7.73 -4.17 3.41
N LYS A 104 -8.94 -3.93 3.92
CA LYS A 104 -9.46 -4.60 5.12
C LYS A 104 -9.60 -6.11 4.88
N ALA A 105 -10.12 -6.51 3.72
CA ALA A 105 -10.23 -7.91 3.31
C ALA A 105 -8.87 -8.59 3.22
N TYR A 106 -7.90 -7.98 2.52
CA TYR A 106 -6.53 -8.47 2.45
C TYR A 106 -5.90 -8.65 3.84
N ARG A 107 -6.01 -7.65 4.72
CA ARG A 107 -5.51 -7.73 6.11
C ARG A 107 -6.20 -8.81 6.94
N LYS A 108 -7.48 -9.11 6.69
CA LYS A 108 -8.19 -10.22 7.32
C LYS A 108 -7.58 -11.55 6.86
N ARG A 109 -7.49 -11.78 5.55
CA ARG A 109 -6.90 -13.01 4.99
C ARG A 109 -5.44 -13.22 5.39
N LYS A 110 -4.63 -12.15 5.42
CA LYS A 110 -3.25 -12.22 5.89
C LYS A 110 -3.13 -12.68 7.35
N ARG A 111 -4.06 -12.28 8.21
CA ARG A 111 -4.12 -12.77 9.60
C ARG A 111 -4.54 -14.23 9.65
N THR A 112 -5.54 -14.63 8.87
CA THR A 112 -5.96 -16.03 8.78
C THR A 112 -4.82 -16.95 8.33
N TYR A 113 -4.12 -16.60 7.25
CA TYR A 113 -2.97 -17.39 6.75
C TYR A 113 -1.81 -17.46 7.77
N ARG A 114 -1.56 -16.37 8.51
CA ARG A 114 -0.52 -16.37 9.55
C ARG A 114 -0.84 -17.35 10.68
N ASN A 115 -2.12 -17.49 11.01
CA ASN A 115 -2.58 -18.38 12.07
C ASN A 115 -2.69 -19.83 11.59
N ASN A 116 -3.17 -20.04 10.36
CA ASN A 116 -3.39 -21.35 9.75
C ASN A 116 -2.70 -21.35 8.38
N LYS A 117 -1.52 -21.98 8.28
CA LYS A 117 -0.76 -22.05 7.03
C LYS A 117 -1.20 -23.27 6.22
N THR A 118 -2.24 -23.11 5.41
CA THR A 118 -2.74 -24.13 4.47
C THR A 118 -2.72 -23.61 3.04
N ASP A 119 -2.76 -24.50 2.06
CA ASP A 119 -2.79 -24.09 0.65
C ASP A 119 -4.05 -23.27 0.32
N GLU A 120 -5.22 -23.65 0.85
CA GLU A 120 -6.46 -22.89 0.68
C GLU A 120 -6.39 -21.47 1.29
N THR A 121 -5.78 -21.33 2.48
CA THR A 121 -5.63 -20.01 3.09
C THR A 121 -4.61 -19.15 2.35
N PHE A 122 -3.63 -19.78 1.70
CA PHE A 122 -2.68 -19.12 0.82
C PHE A 122 -3.32 -18.64 -0.49
N THR A 123 -4.14 -19.48 -1.15
CA THR A 123 -4.86 -19.07 -2.37
C THR A 123 -5.79 -17.89 -2.09
N HIS A 124 -6.58 -17.96 -1.03
CA HIS A 124 -7.43 -16.84 -0.60
C HIS A 124 -6.64 -15.56 -0.26
N LEU A 125 -5.43 -15.68 0.29
CA LEU A 125 -4.56 -14.54 0.52
C LEU A 125 -4.11 -13.90 -0.79
N LYS A 126 -3.70 -14.72 -1.77
CA LYS A 126 -3.26 -14.26 -3.10
C LYS A 126 -4.40 -13.58 -3.87
N ASP A 127 -5.61 -14.12 -3.81
CA ASP A 127 -6.77 -13.51 -4.46
C ASP A 127 -7.13 -12.16 -3.84
N ALA A 128 -7.13 -12.07 -2.51
CA ALA A 128 -7.37 -10.81 -1.81
C ALA A 128 -6.27 -9.78 -2.10
N GLU A 129 -5.02 -10.21 -2.25
CA GLU A 129 -3.89 -9.36 -2.64
C GLU A 129 -4.08 -8.80 -4.07
N ARG A 130 -4.37 -9.67 -5.04
CA ARG A 130 -4.63 -9.28 -6.44
C ARG A 130 -5.79 -8.30 -6.53
N ASN A 131 -6.89 -8.59 -5.83
CA ASN A 131 -8.06 -7.72 -5.82
C ASN A 131 -7.74 -6.33 -5.24
N TYR A 132 -7.01 -6.28 -4.12
CA TYR A 132 -6.59 -5.01 -3.53
C TYR A 132 -5.71 -4.19 -4.48
N LYS A 133 -4.68 -4.81 -5.10
CA LYS A 133 -3.82 -4.13 -6.09
C LYS A 133 -4.64 -3.62 -7.28
N ARG A 134 -5.56 -4.43 -7.80
CA ARG A 134 -6.45 -4.05 -8.91
C ARG A 134 -7.29 -2.83 -8.58
N LYS A 135 -8.00 -2.83 -7.44
CA LYS A 135 -8.84 -1.71 -6.99
C LYS A 135 -8.02 -0.45 -6.74
N MET A 136 -6.83 -0.60 -6.19
CA MET A 136 -5.90 0.50 -5.95
C MET A 136 -5.44 1.15 -7.27
N ASN A 137 -5.00 0.33 -8.24
CA ASN A 137 -4.56 0.81 -9.55
C ASN A 137 -5.71 1.46 -10.34
N LEU A 138 -6.90 0.86 -10.32
CA LEU A 138 -8.10 1.43 -10.94
C LEU A 138 -8.43 2.80 -10.35
N SER A 139 -8.43 2.94 -9.03
CA SER A 139 -8.73 4.22 -8.38
C SER A 139 -7.68 5.29 -8.69
N MET A 140 -6.40 4.92 -8.76
CA MET A 140 -5.34 5.82 -9.21
C MET A 140 -5.52 6.25 -10.67
N ARG A 141 -5.87 5.32 -11.57
CA ARG A 141 -6.14 5.62 -12.98
C ARG A 141 -7.30 6.59 -13.13
N ASN A 142 -8.43 6.27 -12.51
CA ASN A 142 -9.64 7.10 -12.56
C ASN A 142 -9.38 8.52 -12.00
N TYR A 143 -8.61 8.62 -10.91
CA TYR A 143 -8.21 9.91 -10.36
C TYR A 143 -7.33 10.71 -11.34
N ARG A 144 -6.34 10.07 -11.96
CA ARG A 144 -5.47 10.72 -12.96
C ARG A 144 -6.26 11.18 -14.19
N GLU A 145 -7.17 10.36 -14.68
CA GLU A 145 -8.07 10.71 -15.79
C GLU A 145 -8.97 11.89 -15.42
N LYS A 146 -9.56 11.86 -14.22
CA LYS A 146 -10.36 12.97 -13.71
C LYS A 146 -9.56 14.27 -13.65
N MET A 147 -8.36 14.24 -13.06
CA MET A 147 -7.47 15.41 -13.00
C MET A 147 -7.08 15.90 -14.41
N LYS A 148 -6.79 15.00 -15.35
CA LYS A 148 -6.48 15.35 -16.75
C LYS A 148 -7.64 16.10 -17.39
N ASN A 149 -8.87 15.62 -17.19
CA ASN A 149 -10.07 16.24 -17.75
C ASN A 149 -10.37 17.59 -17.06
N GLU A 150 -10.22 17.68 -15.74
CA GLU A 150 -10.36 18.95 -15.01
C GLU A 150 -9.35 19.99 -15.52
N ILE A 151 -8.09 19.62 -15.71
CA ILE A 151 -7.06 20.52 -16.26
C ILE A 151 -7.40 20.97 -17.69
N LYS A 152 -7.87 20.05 -18.54
CA LYS A 152 -8.32 20.39 -19.91
C LYS A 152 -9.50 21.36 -19.90
N ASN A 153 -10.49 21.14 -19.03
CA ASN A 153 -11.65 22.01 -18.90
C ASN A 153 -11.28 23.38 -18.34
N LEU A 154 -10.34 23.45 -17.37
CA LEU A 154 -9.82 24.72 -16.85
C LEU A 154 -9.10 25.52 -17.94
N LYS A 155 -8.37 24.85 -18.84
CA LYS A 155 -7.67 25.53 -19.95
C LYS A 155 -8.62 26.33 -20.83
N THR A 156 -9.81 25.81 -21.13
CA THR A 156 -10.79 26.48 -22.00
C THR A 156 -11.73 27.41 -21.23
N ASN A 157 -12.20 27.01 -20.06
CA ASN A 157 -13.29 27.69 -19.37
C ASN A 157 -12.81 28.69 -18.32
N ASN A 158 -11.61 28.50 -17.75
CA ASN A 158 -11.05 29.37 -16.71
C ASN A 158 -9.51 29.41 -16.77
N PRO A 159 -8.94 30.11 -17.76
CA PRO A 159 -7.50 30.14 -17.98
C PRO A 159 -6.72 30.71 -16.79
N LYS A 160 -7.32 31.63 -16.01
CA LYS A 160 -6.68 32.21 -14.82
C LYS A 160 -6.40 31.14 -13.74
N GLU A 161 -7.37 30.27 -13.45
CA GLU A 161 -7.16 29.16 -12.52
C GLU A 161 -6.23 28.09 -13.06
N TYR A 162 -6.29 27.81 -14.37
CA TYR A 162 -5.35 26.92 -15.03
C TYR A 162 -3.89 27.36 -14.82
N TRP A 163 -3.59 28.64 -15.08
CA TRP A 163 -2.25 29.20 -14.88
C TRP A 163 -1.85 29.22 -13.40
N LYS A 164 -2.79 29.51 -12.49
CA LYS A 164 -2.55 29.42 -11.04
C LYS A 164 -2.13 28.00 -10.63
N LEU A 165 -2.82 26.97 -11.14
CA LEU A 165 -2.51 25.56 -10.86
C LEU A 165 -1.12 25.14 -11.38
N LEU A 166 -0.74 25.60 -12.57
CA LEU A 166 0.58 25.36 -13.16
C LEU A 166 1.69 26.04 -12.34
N ASN A 167 1.47 27.28 -11.93
CA ASN A 167 2.46 28.08 -11.21
C ASN A 167 2.59 27.66 -9.73
N THR A 168 1.59 27.02 -9.12
CA THR A 168 1.68 26.53 -7.73
C THR A 168 2.85 25.57 -7.49
N LYS A 169 3.33 24.85 -8.52
CA LYS A 169 4.45 23.90 -8.39
C LYS A 169 5.83 24.53 -8.56
N GLN A 170 5.93 25.75 -9.10
CA GLN A 170 7.21 26.44 -9.27
C GLN A 170 7.75 27.03 -7.96
N ASN A 171 6.92 27.11 -6.91
CA ASN A 171 7.36 27.62 -5.60
C ASN A 171 7.90 26.52 -4.68
N ASP A 172 7.61 25.25 -4.96
CA ASP A 172 8.26 24.09 -4.30
C ASP A 172 9.61 23.77 -4.97
N LYS A 173 10.40 24.81 -5.30
CA LYS A 173 11.80 24.66 -5.67
C LYS A 173 12.57 24.14 -4.45
N LYS A 174 12.53 22.83 -4.26
CA LYS A 174 13.80 22.11 -4.17
C LYS A 174 14.48 22.37 -5.49
N SER A 175 15.16 23.51 -5.59
CA SER A 175 16.20 23.73 -6.59
C SER A 175 17.02 22.44 -6.56
N MET A 176 16.93 21.62 -7.61
CA MET A 176 17.92 20.55 -7.73
C MET A 176 19.24 21.31 -7.80
N PRO A 177 20.17 21.12 -6.84
CA PRO A 177 21.43 21.82 -6.84
C PRO A 177 22.31 21.12 -7.88
N ILE A 178 21.92 21.23 -9.15
CA ILE A 178 22.82 20.92 -10.25
C ILE A 178 23.56 22.22 -10.48
N GLU A 179 24.81 22.22 -10.05
CA GLU A 179 25.77 23.26 -10.33
C GLU A 179 25.86 23.44 -11.85
N ILE A 180 25.83 24.69 -12.32
CA ILE A 180 25.82 25.00 -13.75
C ILE A 180 27.05 24.38 -14.45
N GLU A 181 28.16 24.26 -13.73
CA GLU A 181 29.40 23.61 -14.19
C GLU A 181 29.20 22.12 -14.49
N ASN A 182 28.42 21.40 -13.67
CA ASN A 182 28.10 19.99 -13.92
C ASN A 182 27.22 19.84 -15.17
N LEU A 183 26.30 20.78 -15.39
CA LEU A 183 25.49 20.81 -16.61
C LEU A 183 26.35 21.12 -17.84
N PHE A 184 27.24 22.11 -17.72
CA PHE A 184 28.17 22.51 -18.78
C PHE A 184 29.12 21.37 -19.17
N ASN A 185 29.75 20.73 -18.20
CA ASN A 185 30.66 19.60 -18.45
C ASN A 185 29.92 18.42 -19.08
N PHE A 186 28.70 18.11 -18.63
CA PHE A 186 27.89 17.06 -19.25
C PHE A 186 27.63 17.31 -20.75
N PHE A 187 27.24 18.53 -21.13
CA PHE A 187 27.03 18.86 -22.55
C PHE A 187 28.35 18.97 -23.33
N LYS A 188 29.44 19.41 -22.67
CA LYS A 188 30.77 19.42 -23.26
C LYS A 188 31.24 18.01 -23.58
N ASP A 189 31.10 17.07 -22.64
CA ASP A 189 31.50 15.67 -22.80
C ASP A 189 30.66 14.93 -23.85
N LEU A 190 29.36 15.27 -23.96
CA LEU A 190 28.50 14.78 -25.05
C LEU A 190 29.02 15.20 -26.43
N ASN A 191 29.54 16.43 -26.53
CA ASN A 191 30.05 16.96 -27.79
C ASN A 191 31.50 16.55 -28.09
N MET A 192 32.25 16.04 -27.11
CA MET A 192 33.65 15.62 -27.31
C MET A 192 33.79 14.17 -27.82
N ASN A 193 32.73 13.34 -27.75
CA ASN A 193 32.80 11.92 -28.08
C ASN A 193 32.49 11.59 -29.56
N ASN A 194 32.39 12.59 -30.45
CA ASN A 194 31.99 12.38 -31.85
C ASN A 194 33.04 12.80 -32.89
N ASP A 195 34.32 12.74 -32.55
CA ASP A 195 35.41 12.99 -33.52
C ASP A 195 35.66 11.83 -34.50
N ASN A 196 34.71 10.91 -34.72
CA ASN A 196 34.91 9.81 -35.69
C ASN A 196 33.70 9.34 -36.49
N GLU A 197 32.53 9.99 -36.44
CA GLU A 197 31.48 9.75 -37.44
C GLU A 197 30.85 11.08 -37.83
N ASP A 198 31.12 11.48 -39.07
CA ASP A 198 30.49 12.53 -39.87
C ASP A 198 29.38 13.31 -39.16
N SER A 199 29.79 14.34 -38.42
CA SER A 199 28.90 15.40 -38.00
C SER A 199 28.51 16.20 -39.24
N GLU A 200 27.45 15.78 -39.94
CA GLU A 200 26.62 16.68 -40.72
C GLU A 200 26.14 17.79 -39.77
N PHE A 201 26.87 18.90 -39.83
CA PHE A 201 26.43 20.17 -39.33
C PHE A 201 25.13 20.49 -40.07
N PHE A 202 23.98 20.36 -39.40
CA PHE A 202 22.72 20.90 -39.91
C PHE A 202 22.86 22.43 -39.91
N ASP A 203 23.51 22.95 -40.93
CA ASP A 203 23.32 24.31 -41.37
C ASP A 203 21.84 24.41 -41.75
N LEU A 204 21.08 25.17 -40.95
CA LEU A 204 19.74 25.61 -41.30
C LEU A 204 19.83 26.68 -42.39
N ASP A 205 20.53 26.36 -43.48
CA ASP A 205 20.51 27.16 -44.69
C ASP A 205 19.28 26.72 -45.49
N THR A 206 18.20 27.47 -45.32
CA THR A 206 16.88 27.25 -45.93
C THR A 206 16.86 27.49 -47.44
N ASN A 207 17.82 26.93 -48.18
CA ASN A 207 17.91 27.02 -49.64
C ASN A 207 18.35 25.73 -50.35
N GLU A 208 18.62 24.62 -49.65
CA GLU A 208 18.55 23.32 -50.30
C GLU A 208 17.07 23.00 -50.53
N SER A 209 16.60 23.34 -51.74
CA SER A 209 15.42 22.72 -52.31
C SER A 209 15.49 21.23 -52.03
N ASN A 210 14.49 20.68 -51.33
CA ASN A 210 14.29 19.25 -51.21
C ASN A 210 14.05 18.68 -52.62
N GLU A 211 15.11 18.56 -53.43
CA GLU A 211 15.06 18.07 -54.81
C GLU A 211 14.40 16.70 -54.81
N LYS A 212 14.70 15.89 -53.80
CA LYS A 212 14.11 14.57 -53.57
C LYS A 212 12.59 14.56 -53.30
N LEU A 213 12.02 15.65 -52.75
CA LEU A 213 10.56 15.79 -52.63
C LEU A 213 9.91 16.36 -53.90
N ASN A 214 10.72 16.97 -54.77
CA ASN A 214 10.30 17.56 -56.04
C ASN A 214 10.61 16.66 -57.24
N GLU A 215 11.27 15.52 -57.04
CA GLU A 215 11.47 14.49 -58.05
C GLU A 215 10.12 13.93 -58.50
N GLU A 216 10.03 13.58 -59.79
CA GLU A 216 8.84 12.92 -60.32
C GLU A 216 8.70 11.51 -59.73
N ILE A 217 7.49 11.15 -59.30
CA ILE A 217 7.20 9.82 -58.76
C ILE A 217 7.48 8.77 -59.85
N THR A 218 8.44 7.89 -59.58
CA THR A 218 8.87 6.85 -60.53
C THR A 218 7.98 5.62 -60.46
N LEU A 219 7.88 4.89 -61.58
CA LEU A 219 7.13 3.63 -61.67
C LEU A 219 7.64 2.59 -60.66
N ASP A 220 8.96 2.48 -60.50
CA ASP A 220 9.60 1.54 -59.57
C ASP A 220 9.22 1.82 -58.11
N GLU A 221 9.06 3.08 -57.74
CA GLU A 221 8.64 3.48 -56.40
C GLU A 221 7.20 3.03 -56.13
N VAL A 222 6.32 3.23 -57.10
CA VAL A 222 4.92 2.79 -57.03
C VAL A 222 4.83 1.27 -56.95
N GLU A 223 5.60 0.54 -57.76
CA GLU A 223 5.64 -0.93 -57.70
C GLU A 223 6.14 -1.44 -56.36
N LYS A 224 7.20 -0.84 -55.81
CA LYS A 224 7.69 -1.18 -54.46
C LYS A 224 6.62 -0.92 -53.39
N ALA A 225 5.93 0.22 -53.47
CA ALA A 225 4.89 0.57 -52.51
C ALA A 225 3.72 -0.42 -52.57
N ILE A 226 3.26 -0.79 -53.77
CA ILE A 226 2.19 -1.79 -53.96
C ILE A 226 2.62 -3.15 -53.39
N ASN A 227 3.85 -3.60 -53.67
CA ASN A 227 4.36 -4.87 -53.18
C ASN A 227 4.55 -4.92 -51.65
N MET A 228 4.68 -3.76 -50.99
CA MET A 228 4.75 -3.66 -49.53
C MET A 228 3.39 -3.65 -48.83
N LEU A 229 2.28 -3.50 -49.58
CA LEU A 229 0.94 -3.59 -49.00
C LEU A 229 0.68 -5.03 -48.55
N LYS A 230 0.17 -5.19 -47.34
CA LYS A 230 -0.27 -6.51 -46.85
C LYS A 230 -1.63 -6.81 -47.48
N SER A 231 -1.76 -8.01 -48.07
CA SER A 231 -3.01 -8.53 -48.61
C SER A 231 -4.07 -8.77 -47.51
N ASP A 232 -5.33 -8.84 -47.92
CA ASP A 232 -6.48 -9.21 -47.07
C ASP A 232 -6.76 -8.26 -45.90
N LYS A 233 -6.39 -6.98 -46.02
CA LYS A 233 -6.89 -5.96 -45.08
C LYS A 233 -8.33 -5.61 -45.41
N ALA A 234 -9.12 -5.33 -44.37
CA ALA A 234 -10.47 -4.83 -44.53
C ALA A 234 -10.46 -3.52 -45.32
N SER A 235 -11.27 -3.44 -46.37
CA SER A 235 -11.45 -2.23 -47.17
C SER A 235 -12.03 -1.11 -46.32
N ALA A 236 -11.65 0.13 -46.65
CA ALA A 236 -12.25 1.31 -46.07
C ALA A 236 -13.59 1.61 -46.77
N ASN A 237 -14.14 2.81 -46.57
CA ASN A 237 -15.43 3.21 -47.15
C ASN A 237 -15.45 3.27 -48.69
N ASP A 238 -14.31 3.09 -49.36
CA ASP A 238 -14.18 3.01 -50.82
C ASP A 238 -14.34 1.58 -51.37
N GLU A 239 -14.47 0.59 -50.50
CA GLU A 239 -14.65 -0.83 -50.83
C GLU A 239 -13.50 -1.46 -51.64
N VAL A 240 -12.36 -0.77 -51.79
CA VAL A 240 -11.17 -1.30 -52.48
C VAL A 240 -10.37 -2.18 -51.52
N VAL A 241 -10.12 -3.42 -51.93
CA VAL A 241 -9.32 -4.41 -51.18
C VAL A 241 -7.92 -4.50 -51.80
N ASN A 242 -6.89 -4.60 -50.96
CA ASN A 242 -5.49 -4.78 -51.35
C ASN A 242 -5.15 -6.23 -51.67
#